data_AF-A0A9W7NFQ5-F1
#
_entry.id   AF-A0A9W7NFQ5-F1
#
_cell.length_a   1.000
_cell.length_b   1.000
_cell.length_c   1.000
_cell.angle_alpha   90.00
_cell.angle_beta   90.00
_cell.angle_gamma   90.00
#
_symmetry.space_group_name_H-M   'P 1'
#
loop_
_entity.id
_entity.type
_entity.pdbx_description
1 polymer ?
#
loop_
_entity_poly.entity_id
_entity_poly.type
_entity_poly.pdbx_seq_one_letter_code
_entity_poly.pdbx_strand_id
1 'polypeptide(L)'
;MTTAVVPLPTAPVPTSAPATPTSSLPSAVASQARLERDDLRWELRDREMMPDKIGELAAMVERVIEQASPPAGVEAVLLGIEGLAARFGLAIPDPDALEADVVELAAWPVDEWEAALDGIRCTFRSGYSRFPTIADFRAAVGRNADRLRRIGDLRRLVH
;
A
#
# COMPACT_ATOMS: atom_id res chain seq x y z
N MET A 1 52.44 -65.00 -42.65
CA MET A 1 53.80 -64.58 -43.07
C MET A 1 53.69 -64.00 -44.48
N THR A 2 54.38 -62.88 -44.76
CA THR A 2 54.65 -62.30 -46.11
C THR A 2 53.44 -61.58 -46.76
N THR A 3 53.44 -60.34 -47.27
CA THR A 3 54.42 -59.24 -47.48
C THR A 3 53.68 -57.97 -47.95
N ALA A 4 54.22 -56.78 -47.60
CA ALA A 4 54.43 -55.49 -48.34
C ALA A 4 53.42 -55.00 -49.43
N VAL A 5 53.29 -53.74 -49.88
CA VAL A 5 53.81 -52.37 -49.62
C VAL A 5 53.03 -51.42 -50.58
N VAL A 6 52.51 -50.28 -50.06
CA VAL A 6 52.45 -48.87 -50.55
C VAL A 6 52.38 -48.57 -52.09
N PRO A 7 51.48 -47.68 -52.58
CA PRO A 7 51.81 -46.23 -52.71
C PRO A 7 50.69 -45.19 -52.40
N LEU A 8 51.08 -44.12 -51.69
CA LEU A 8 50.64 -42.71 -51.84
C LEU A 8 51.70 -42.05 -52.76
N PRO A 9 51.51 -40.91 -53.49
CA PRO A 9 50.62 -39.78 -53.20
C PRO A 9 50.06 -38.96 -54.39
N THR A 10 49.13 -38.03 -54.12
CA THR A 10 49.16 -36.65 -54.65
C THR A 10 48.23 -35.78 -53.79
N ALA A 11 48.81 -34.87 -52.99
CA ALA A 11 48.14 -33.66 -52.51
C ALA A 11 48.66 -32.50 -53.39
N PRO A 12 47.90 -31.43 -53.68
CA PRO A 12 47.60 -30.39 -52.67
C PRO A 12 46.18 -29.78 -52.88
N VAL A 13 45.53 -28.92 -52.11
CA VAL A 13 45.83 -27.71 -51.30
C VAL A 13 44.59 -27.48 -50.40
N PRO A 14 44.71 -26.90 -49.20
CA PRO A 14 43.59 -26.72 -48.28
C PRO A 14 42.66 -25.60 -48.73
N THR A 15 41.38 -25.92 -48.95
CA THR A 15 40.32 -24.91 -48.84
C THR A 15 39.82 -24.96 -47.41
N SER A 16 40.33 -24.05 -46.58
CA SER A 16 39.63 -23.61 -45.38
C SER A 16 38.22 -23.21 -45.77
N ALA A 17 37.27 -24.09 -45.47
CA ALA A 17 35.87 -23.71 -45.47
C ALA A 17 35.70 -22.68 -44.34
N PRO A 18 35.08 -21.51 -44.60
CA PRO A 18 34.69 -20.61 -43.54
C PRO A 18 33.70 -21.35 -42.64
N ALA A 19 33.94 -21.32 -41.33
CA ALA A 19 32.98 -21.76 -40.35
C ALA A 19 31.69 -20.94 -40.56
N THR A 20 30.71 -21.50 -41.24
CA THR A 20 29.35 -20.96 -41.21
C THR A 20 28.88 -21.04 -39.76
N PRO A 21 28.50 -19.92 -39.12
CA PRO A 21 27.84 -20.00 -37.83
C PRO A 21 26.59 -20.84 -38.03
N THR A 22 26.48 -21.94 -37.30
CA THR A 22 25.29 -22.77 -37.28
C THR A 22 24.16 -21.89 -36.77
N SER A 23 23.42 -21.30 -37.70
CA SER A 23 22.26 -20.47 -37.41
C SER A 23 21.31 -21.33 -36.59
N SER A 24 21.17 -21.00 -35.31
CA SER A 24 20.34 -21.71 -34.33
C SER A 24 18.87 -21.33 -34.55
N LEU A 25 18.39 -21.49 -35.78
CA LEU A 25 17.00 -21.33 -36.19
C LEU A 25 16.02 -22.11 -35.28
N PRO A 26 16.28 -23.34 -34.81
CA PRO A 26 15.36 -24.00 -33.89
C PRO A 26 15.24 -23.28 -32.53
N SER A 27 16.28 -22.58 -32.07
CA SER A 27 16.23 -21.83 -30.82
C SER A 27 15.52 -20.49 -30.97
N ALA A 28 15.69 -19.80 -32.10
CA ALA A 28 15.01 -18.53 -32.36
C ALA A 28 13.49 -18.74 -32.50
N VAL A 29 13.08 -19.76 -33.25
CA VAL A 29 11.66 -20.13 -33.41
C VAL A 29 11.06 -20.62 -32.09
N ALA A 30 11.79 -21.40 -31.30
CA ALA A 30 11.33 -21.83 -29.97
C ALA A 30 11.23 -20.67 -28.97
N SER A 31 12.14 -19.69 -29.03
CA SER A 31 12.08 -18.48 -28.20
C SER A 31 10.92 -17.57 -28.61
N GLN A 32 10.69 -17.41 -29.91
CA GLN A 32 9.57 -16.63 -30.44
C GLN A 32 8.22 -17.26 -30.06
N ALA A 33 8.07 -18.58 -30.23
CA ALA A 33 6.86 -19.29 -29.82
C ALA A 33 6.60 -19.25 -28.30
N ARG A 34 7.66 -19.19 -27.47
CA ARG A 34 7.52 -18.98 -26.02
C ARG A 34 7.06 -17.55 -25.71
N LEU A 35 7.62 -16.56 -26.39
CA LEU A 35 7.25 -15.16 -26.22
C LEU A 35 5.79 -14.91 -26.63
N GLU A 36 5.37 -15.40 -27.81
CA GLU A 36 4.00 -15.30 -28.31
C GLU A 36 2.99 -16.01 -27.39
N ARG A 37 3.38 -17.15 -26.81
CA ARG A 37 2.55 -17.87 -25.83
C ARG A 37 2.43 -17.12 -24.51
N ASP A 38 3.51 -16.50 -24.04
CA ASP A 38 3.48 -15.70 -22.82
C ASP A 38 2.66 -14.41 -23.04
N ASP A 39 2.73 -13.80 -24.23
CA ASP A 39 1.93 -12.62 -24.62
C ASP A 39 0.43 -12.93 -24.65
N LEU A 40 0.04 -14.03 -25.31
CA LEU A 40 -1.33 -14.54 -25.32
C LEU A 40 -1.85 -14.89 -23.92
N ARG A 41 -0.96 -15.32 -23.00
CA ARG A 41 -1.32 -15.62 -21.62
C ARG A 41 -1.64 -14.37 -20.83
N TRP A 42 -1.00 -13.23 -21.14
CA TRP A 42 -1.34 -11.93 -20.55
C TRP A 42 -2.64 -11.39 -21.13
N GLU A 43 -2.84 -11.47 -22.44
CA GLU A 43 -4.10 -11.06 -23.08
C GLU A 43 -5.30 -11.90 -22.64
N LEU A 44 -5.13 -13.22 -22.46
CA LEU A 44 -6.16 -14.07 -21.87
C LEU A 44 -6.39 -13.71 -20.40
N ARG A 45 -5.33 -13.42 -19.63
CA ARG A 45 -5.46 -13.05 -18.22
C ARG A 45 -6.18 -11.71 -18.04
N ASP A 46 -5.95 -10.73 -18.89
CA ASP A 46 -6.66 -9.44 -18.86
C ASP A 46 -8.12 -9.61 -19.30
N ARG A 47 -8.39 -10.54 -20.21
CA ARG A 47 -9.76 -10.91 -20.64
C ARG A 47 -10.50 -11.79 -19.62
N GLU A 48 -9.79 -12.60 -18.85
CA GLU A 48 -10.29 -13.48 -17.77
C GLU A 48 -10.30 -12.79 -16.39
N MET A 49 -9.60 -11.67 -16.23
CA MET A 49 -9.77 -10.72 -15.13
C MET A 49 -11.10 -9.99 -15.37
N MET A 50 -12.17 -10.77 -15.17
CA MET A 50 -13.53 -10.52 -15.61
C MET A 50 -14.00 -9.09 -15.34
N PRO A 51 -14.75 -8.48 -16.26
CA PRO A 51 -15.46 -7.22 -15.99
C PRO A 51 -16.32 -7.31 -14.72
N ASP A 52 -16.78 -8.51 -14.36
CA ASP A 52 -17.51 -8.80 -13.13
C ASP A 52 -16.67 -8.55 -11.87
N LYS A 53 -15.37 -8.87 -11.86
CA LYS A 53 -14.47 -8.57 -10.72
C LYS A 53 -14.20 -7.08 -10.58
N ILE A 54 -14.12 -6.36 -11.69
CA ILE A 54 -14.01 -4.89 -11.70
C ILE A 54 -15.33 -4.29 -11.19
N GLY A 55 -16.48 -4.84 -11.58
CA GLY A 55 -17.79 -4.47 -11.08
C GLY A 55 -17.96 -4.75 -9.58
N GLU A 56 -17.48 -5.91 -9.10
CA GLU A 56 -17.46 -6.26 -7.67
C GLU A 56 -16.57 -5.31 -6.86
N LEU A 57 -15.39 -4.97 -7.37
CA LEU A 57 -14.48 -4.01 -6.74
C LEU A 57 -15.10 -2.60 -6.72
N ALA A 58 -15.69 -2.16 -7.83
CA ALA A 58 -16.38 -0.86 -7.90
C ALA A 58 -17.55 -0.79 -6.90
N ALA A 59 -18.38 -1.83 -6.84
CA ALA A 59 -19.49 -1.92 -5.87
C ALA A 59 -19.01 -2.07 -4.42
N MET A 60 -17.81 -2.60 -4.19
CA MET A 60 -17.18 -2.62 -2.88
C MET A 60 -16.67 -1.23 -2.49
N VAL A 61 -15.98 -0.54 -3.40
CA VAL A 61 -15.48 0.83 -3.19
C VAL A 61 -16.64 1.79 -2.94
N GLU A 62 -17.72 1.71 -3.72
CA GLU A 62 -18.90 2.54 -3.54
C GLU A 62 -19.56 2.31 -2.17
N ARG A 63 -19.71 1.05 -1.75
CA ARG A 63 -20.18 0.71 -0.40
C ARG A 63 -19.26 1.21 0.71
N VAL A 64 -17.94 1.17 0.50
CA VAL A 64 -16.97 1.70 1.47
C VAL A 64 -17.06 3.22 1.55
N ILE A 65 -17.28 3.91 0.42
CA ILE A 65 -17.48 5.37 0.38
C ILE A 65 -18.80 5.75 1.06
N GLU A 66 -19.89 5.02 0.81
CA GLU A 66 -21.17 5.24 1.49
C GLU A 66 -21.09 5.03 3.01
N GLN A 67 -20.20 4.14 3.46
CA GLN A 67 -19.96 3.86 4.87
C GLN A 67 -18.85 4.72 5.48
N ALA A 68 -18.15 5.53 4.68
CA ALA A 68 -17.08 6.38 5.16
C ALA A 68 -17.68 7.55 5.95
N SER A 69 -17.13 7.76 7.14
CA SER A 69 -17.51 8.89 7.97
C SER A 69 -17.02 10.19 7.33
N PRO A 70 -17.84 11.25 7.27
CA PRO A 70 -17.45 12.51 6.64
C PRO A 70 -16.28 13.16 7.39
N PRO A 71 -15.52 14.05 6.74
CA PRO A 71 -14.47 14.81 7.42
C PRO A 71 -15.06 15.68 8.53
N ALA A 72 -14.33 15.84 9.64
CA ALA A 72 -14.75 16.64 10.79
C ALA A 72 -14.98 18.12 10.42
N GLY A 73 -14.15 18.67 9.53
CA GLY A 73 -14.19 20.06 9.12
C GLY A 73 -13.50 21.02 10.09
N VAL A 74 -13.07 22.17 9.57
CA VAL A 74 -12.24 23.15 10.27
C VAL A 74 -12.95 23.73 11.49
N GLU A 75 -14.23 24.08 11.36
CA GLU A 75 -15.00 24.67 12.47
C GLU A 75 -15.11 23.73 13.67
N ALA A 76 -15.39 22.45 13.44
CA ALA A 76 -15.53 21.47 14.52
C ALA A 76 -14.19 21.25 15.25
N VAL A 77 -13.09 21.25 14.51
CA VAL A 77 -11.74 21.12 15.07
C VAL A 77 -11.37 22.33 15.92
N LEU A 78 -11.58 23.54 15.40
CA LEU A 78 -11.31 24.78 16.13
C LEU A 78 -12.14 24.86 17.42
N LEU A 79 -13.45 24.57 17.35
CA LEU A 79 -14.31 24.55 18.54
C LEU A 79 -13.84 23.53 19.57
N GLY A 80 -13.39 22.36 19.14
CA GLY A 80 -12.83 21.34 20.02
C GLY A 80 -11.52 21.78 20.69
N ILE A 81 -10.63 22.43 19.93
CA ILE A 81 -9.36 23.01 20.40
C ILE A 81 -9.59 24.13 21.42
N GLU A 82 -10.50 25.06 21.13
CA GLU A 82 -10.90 26.13 22.05
C GLU A 82 -11.50 25.55 23.33
N GLY A 83 -12.36 24.53 23.21
CA GLY A 83 -12.92 23.83 24.35
C GLY A 83 -11.87 23.12 25.21
N LEU A 84 -10.83 22.55 24.59
CA LEU A 84 -9.68 21.98 25.31
C LEU A 84 -8.89 23.07 26.04
N ALA A 85 -8.56 24.16 25.35
CA ALA A 85 -7.80 25.26 25.92
C ALA A 85 -8.52 25.88 27.11
N ALA A 86 -9.82 26.16 26.97
CA ALA A 86 -10.64 26.72 28.04
C ALA A 86 -10.77 25.77 29.24
N ARG A 87 -10.99 24.47 28.99
CA ARG A 87 -11.16 23.47 30.05
C ARG A 87 -9.89 23.27 30.87
N PHE A 88 -8.72 23.38 30.25
CA PHE A 88 -7.44 23.07 30.89
C PHE A 88 -6.55 24.30 31.14
N GLY A 89 -7.02 25.50 30.82
CA GLY A 89 -6.27 26.74 31.02
C GLY A 89 -5.00 26.83 30.17
N LEU A 90 -5.00 26.23 28.98
CA LEU A 90 -3.84 26.24 28.10
C LEU A 90 -3.82 27.52 27.26
N ALA A 91 -2.62 28.05 27.02
CA ALA A 91 -2.43 29.05 25.99
C ALA A 91 -2.63 28.39 24.62
N ILE A 92 -3.53 28.94 23.81
CA ILE A 92 -3.71 28.51 22.43
C ILE A 92 -2.44 28.94 21.66
N PRO A 93 -1.81 28.03 20.90
CA PRO A 93 -0.70 28.37 20.03
C PRO A 93 -1.07 29.47 19.02
N ASP A 94 -0.05 30.15 18.51
CA ASP A 94 -0.22 31.15 17.45
C ASP A 94 -0.97 30.54 16.24
N PRO A 95 -1.96 31.23 15.64
CA PRO A 95 -2.73 30.71 14.52
C PRO A 95 -1.88 30.15 13.38
N ASP A 96 -0.76 30.78 13.03
CA ASP A 96 0.14 30.29 11.96
C ASP A 96 0.76 28.92 12.31
N ALA A 97 1.03 28.67 13.59
CA ALA A 97 1.54 27.39 14.06
C ALA A 97 0.44 26.31 14.15
N LEU A 98 -0.83 26.73 14.28
CA LEU A 98 -1.98 25.84 14.41
C LEU A 98 -2.62 25.51 13.04
N GLU A 99 -2.44 26.37 12.03
CA GLU A 99 -3.12 26.26 10.73
C GLU A 99 -2.90 24.89 10.08
N ALA A 100 -1.65 24.45 9.98
CA ALA A 100 -1.31 23.14 9.38
C ALA A 100 -1.96 21.98 10.16
N ASP A 101 -1.94 22.05 11.49
CA ASP A 101 -2.51 21.03 12.36
C ASP A 101 -4.03 20.99 12.26
N VAL A 102 -4.69 22.15 12.19
CA VAL A 102 -6.14 22.25 12.03
C VAL A 102 -6.58 21.74 10.67
N VAL A 103 -5.87 22.10 9.60
CA VAL A 103 -6.18 21.61 8.24
C VAL A 103 -6.06 20.10 8.19
N GLU A 104 -5.02 19.53 8.80
CA GLU A 104 -4.83 18.08 8.84
C GLU A 104 -5.93 17.40 9.65
N LEU A 105 -6.22 17.87 10.87
CA LEU A 105 -7.26 17.30 11.73
C LEU A 105 -8.66 17.47 11.13
N ALA A 106 -8.92 18.55 10.39
CA ALA A 106 -10.19 18.80 9.74
C ALA A 106 -10.49 17.78 8.62
N ALA A 107 -9.45 17.20 8.03
CA ALA A 107 -9.56 16.16 7.01
C ALA A 107 -9.82 14.76 7.60
N TRP A 108 -9.70 14.59 8.92
CA TRP A 108 -9.95 13.30 9.56
C TRP A 108 -11.44 12.96 9.55
N PRO A 109 -11.80 11.67 9.52
CA PRO A 109 -13.17 11.24 9.73
C PRO A 109 -13.71 11.78 11.07
N VAL A 110 -14.95 12.26 11.09
CA VAL A 110 -15.53 12.92 12.27
C VAL A 110 -15.52 12.00 13.50
N ASP A 111 -15.80 10.71 13.31
CA ASP A 111 -15.77 9.74 14.41
C ASP A 111 -14.36 9.56 15.00
N GLU A 112 -13.32 9.59 14.16
CA GLU A 112 -11.93 9.49 14.61
C GLU A 112 -11.50 10.75 15.36
N TRP A 113 -11.89 11.92 14.86
CA TRP A 113 -11.68 13.19 15.54
C TRP A 113 -12.33 13.22 16.93
N GLU A 114 -13.61 12.84 17.02
CA GLU A 114 -14.34 12.81 18.29
C GLU A 114 -13.71 11.83 19.27
N ALA A 115 -13.31 10.64 18.80
CA ALA A 115 -12.64 9.64 19.62
C ALA A 115 -11.27 10.10 20.12
N ALA A 116 -10.50 10.82 19.27
CA ALA A 116 -9.23 11.41 19.65
C ALA A 116 -9.42 12.51 20.71
N LEU A 117 -10.38 13.41 20.48
CA LEU A 117 -10.69 14.53 21.36
C LEU A 117 -11.14 14.04 22.75
N ASP A 118 -12.02 13.04 22.80
CA ASP A 118 -12.44 12.43 24.07
C ASP A 118 -11.28 11.72 24.77
N GLY A 119 -10.46 10.97 24.01
CA GLY A 119 -9.26 10.34 24.52
C GLY A 119 -8.29 11.33 25.19
N ILE A 120 -8.07 12.49 24.55
CA ILE A 120 -7.27 13.58 25.13
C ILE A 120 -7.96 14.14 26.37
N ARG A 121 -9.26 14.48 26.32
CA ARG A 121 -10.02 15.01 27.47
C ARG A 121 -9.95 14.11 28.70
N CYS A 122 -10.00 12.78 28.51
CA CYS A 122 -9.89 11.81 29.60
C CYS A 122 -8.45 11.68 30.14
N THR A 123 -7.44 11.81 29.28
CA THR A 123 -6.03 11.62 29.65
C THR A 123 -5.40 12.89 30.24
N PHE A 124 -5.95 14.07 29.92
CA PHE A 124 -5.34 15.36 30.23
C PHE A 124 -5.18 15.66 31.73
N ARG A 125 -5.87 14.92 32.62
CA ARG A 125 -5.80 15.12 34.08
C ARG A 125 -4.42 14.87 34.69
N SER A 126 -3.46 14.24 33.98
CA SER A 126 -2.24 13.73 34.60
C SER A 126 -0.90 14.05 33.92
N GLY A 127 -0.79 14.89 32.88
CA GLY A 127 0.56 15.01 32.27
C GLY A 127 0.85 15.99 31.13
N TYR A 128 -0.04 16.89 30.75
CA TYR A 128 0.27 17.84 29.66
C TYR A 128 0.64 19.22 30.22
N SER A 129 1.89 19.63 29.97
CA SER A 129 2.39 20.99 30.21
C SER A 129 2.27 21.91 28.99
N ARG A 130 1.83 21.35 27.85
CA ARG A 130 1.76 22.01 26.54
C ARG A 130 0.45 21.68 25.83
N PHE A 131 0.09 22.51 24.86
CA PHE A 131 -1.04 22.21 23.98
C PHE A 131 -0.78 20.91 23.18
N PRO A 132 -1.77 20.00 23.06
CA PRO A 132 -1.59 18.73 22.37
C PRO A 132 -1.34 18.92 20.87
N THR A 133 -0.43 18.12 20.33
CA THR A 133 -0.05 18.08 18.90
C THR A 133 -0.79 16.98 18.16
N ILE A 134 -0.78 17.00 16.82
CA ILE A 134 -1.38 15.93 15.99
C ILE A 134 -0.94 14.53 16.44
N ALA A 135 0.34 14.34 16.78
CA ALA A 135 0.86 13.07 17.25
C ALA A 135 0.16 12.58 18.54
N ASP A 136 -0.20 13.50 19.43
CA ASP A 136 -0.94 13.20 20.65
C ASP A 136 -2.38 12.77 20.34
N PHE A 137 -3.04 13.42 19.37
CA PHE A 137 -4.36 13.03 18.87
C PHE A 137 -4.33 11.63 18.23
N ARG A 138 -3.36 11.34 17.36
CA ARG A 138 -3.19 9.99 16.77
C ARG A 138 -2.98 8.92 17.84
N ALA A 139 -2.16 9.21 18.84
CA ALA A 139 -1.94 8.30 19.96
C ALA A 139 -3.20 8.10 20.81
N ALA A 140 -4.07 9.11 20.92
CA ALA A 140 -5.33 9.01 21.65
C ALA A 140 -6.33 8.07 20.95
N VAL A 141 -6.42 8.09 19.62
CA VAL A 141 -7.26 7.17 18.84
C VAL A 141 -6.89 5.71 19.13
N GLY A 142 -5.61 5.37 19.01
CA GLY A 142 -5.12 4.00 19.23
C GLY A 142 -5.43 3.49 20.65
N ARG A 143 -5.27 4.33 21.67
CA ARG A 143 -5.61 3.97 23.06
C ARG A 143 -7.12 3.78 23.26
N ASN A 144 -7.96 4.53 22.56
CA ASN A 144 -9.40 4.43 22.70
C ASN A 144 -9.94 3.14 22.04
N ALA A 145 -9.36 2.74 20.90
CA ALA A 145 -9.66 1.45 20.27
C ALA A 145 -9.35 0.26 21.19
N ASP A 146 -8.19 0.26 21.85
CA ASP A 146 -7.82 -0.77 22.83
C ASP A 146 -8.74 -0.79 24.05
N ARG A 147 -9.16 0.39 24.52
CA ARG A 147 -10.10 0.52 25.65
C ARG A 147 -11.48 -0.04 25.31
N LEU A 148 -12.03 0.29 24.15
CA LEU A 148 -13.32 -0.21 23.69
C LEU A 148 -13.31 -1.73 23.52
N ARG A 149 -12.21 -2.27 22.98
CA ARG A 149 -12.00 -3.72 22.88
C ARG A 149 -12.03 -4.39 24.27
N ARG A 150 -11.28 -3.87 25.25
CA ARG A 150 -11.27 -4.42 26.63
C ARG A 150 -12.64 -4.37 27.29
N ILE A 151 -13.42 -3.30 27.08
CA ILE A 151 -14.79 -3.20 27.60
C ILE A 151 -15.70 -4.24 26.94
N GLY A 152 -15.54 -4.47 25.63
CA GLY A 152 -16.22 -5.54 24.91
C GLY A 152 -15.90 -6.94 25.47
N ASP A 153 -14.62 -7.20 25.73
CA ASP A 153 -14.16 -8.46 26.32
C ASP A 153 -14.73 -8.67 27.74
N LEU A 154 -14.77 -7.62 28.57
CA LEU A 154 -15.37 -7.68 29.91
C LEU A 154 -16.88 -7.94 29.87
N ARG A 155 -17.61 -7.32 28.94
CA ARG A 155 -19.05 -7.57 28.77
C ARG A 155 -19.36 -9.01 28.37
N ARG A 156 -18.46 -9.66 27.62
CA ARG A 156 -18.59 -11.07 27.22
C ARG A 156 -18.29 -12.06 28.34
N LEU A 157 -17.63 -11.63 29.42
CA LEU A 157 -17.33 -12.48 30.59
C LEU A 157 -18.44 -12.44 31.65
N VAL A 158 -19.35 -11.46 31.55
CA VAL A 158 -20.47 -11.26 32.50
C VAL A 158 -21.79 -11.84 31.93
N HIS A 159 -21.79 -12.24 30.65
CA HIS A 159 -22.87 -12.97 29.98
C HIS A 159 -22.45 -14.41 29.71
#